data_AF-A0A2Z2MVQ3-F1
#
_entry.id   AF-A0A2Z2MVQ3-F1
#
_cell.length_a   1.000
_cell.length_b   1.000
_cell.length_c   1.000
_cell.angle_alpha   90.00
_cell.angle_beta   90.00
_cell.angle_gamma   90.00
#
_symmetry.space_group_name_H-M   'P 1'
#
loop_
_entity.id
_entity.type
_entity.pdbx_description
1 polymer ?
#
loop_
_entity_poly.entity_id
_entity_poly.type
_entity_poly.pdbx_seq_one_letter_code
_entity_poly.pdbx_strand_id
1 'polypeptide(L)'
;MARLRAYLPALAISAQALINIPFYGIPAILLTTILPASLTGHHPWLLSPLILLYFSLAIVYLYHAGVAPDPGLKRAKLAGGAYFLLGLVASLAVVISSLSRGDYETPLLPIFMGVWGALSMLGLAGLIGNVERISKAVSLPLIFLVALSAVVSASTLEW
;
A
#
# COMPACT_ATOMS: atom_id res chain seq x y z
N MET A 1 24.26 -7.49 4.90
CA MET A 1 23.22 -6.49 5.23
C MET A 1 22.62 -5.78 4.01
N ALA A 2 23.42 -5.35 3.01
CA ALA A 2 22.92 -4.67 1.80
C ALA A 2 21.78 -5.40 1.07
N ARG A 3 21.95 -6.71 0.79
CA ARG A 3 20.95 -7.52 0.10
C ARG A 3 19.59 -7.57 0.79
N LEU A 4 19.51 -7.58 2.12
CA LEU A 4 18.22 -7.70 2.82
C LEU A 4 17.38 -6.41 2.69
N ARG A 5 18.06 -5.25 2.70
CA ARG A 5 17.41 -3.95 2.55
C ARG A 5 16.71 -3.81 1.20
N ALA A 6 17.29 -4.37 0.13
CA ALA A 6 16.69 -4.41 -1.21
C ALA A 6 15.30 -5.04 -1.22
N TYR A 7 15.08 -6.06 -0.40
CA TYR A 7 13.82 -6.80 -0.35
C TYR A 7 12.83 -6.20 0.66
N LEU A 8 13.24 -5.30 1.56
CA LEU A 8 12.32 -4.72 2.56
C LEU A 8 11.06 -4.11 1.95
N PRO A 9 11.13 -3.28 0.89
CA PRO A 9 9.90 -2.72 0.32
C PRO A 9 9.04 -3.79 -0.36
N ALA A 10 9.66 -4.78 -1.01
CA ALA A 10 8.94 -5.89 -1.63
C ALA A 10 8.23 -6.76 -0.57
N LEU A 11 8.88 -7.04 0.55
CA LEU A 11 8.33 -7.77 1.68
C LEU A 11 7.17 -6.99 2.32
N ALA A 12 7.34 -5.68 2.55
CA ALA A 12 6.30 -4.83 3.09
C ALA A 12 5.05 -4.80 2.18
N ILE A 13 5.24 -4.63 0.86
CA ILE A 13 4.16 -4.70 -0.13
C ILE A 13 3.47 -6.07 -0.08
N SER A 14 4.25 -7.16 -0.03
CA SER A 14 3.68 -8.51 0.01
C SER A 14 2.83 -8.75 1.26
N ALA A 15 3.30 -8.29 2.42
CA ALA A 15 2.56 -8.39 3.67
C ALA A 15 1.28 -7.55 3.63
N GLN A 16 1.33 -6.32 3.12
CA GLN A 16 0.13 -5.48 2.94
C GLN A 16 -0.88 -6.13 1.99
N ALA A 17 -0.42 -6.69 0.86
CA ALA A 17 -1.30 -7.38 -0.09
C ALA A 17 -1.95 -8.63 0.52
N LEU A 18 -1.20 -9.42 1.31
CA LEU A 18 -1.69 -10.60 2.01
C LEU A 18 -2.68 -10.25 3.11
N ILE A 19 -2.44 -9.18 3.88
CA ILE A 19 -3.38 -8.67 4.88
C ILE A 19 -4.65 -8.16 4.19
N ASN A 20 -4.51 -7.50 3.04
CA ASN A 20 -5.65 -6.93 2.34
C ASN A 20 -6.60 -7.98 1.73
N ILE A 21 -6.14 -9.18 1.35
CA ILE A 21 -7.03 -10.21 0.79
C ILE A 21 -8.20 -10.57 1.73
N PRO A 22 -7.98 -10.95 3.01
CA PRO A 22 -9.06 -11.19 3.96
C PRO A 22 -9.70 -9.89 4.50
N PHE A 23 -9.03 -8.74 4.38
CA PHE A 23 -9.50 -7.44 4.88
C PHE A 23 -9.57 -6.41 3.75
N TYR A 24 -10.31 -6.75 2.70
CA TYR A 24 -10.33 -6.03 1.42
C TYR A 24 -10.83 -4.58 1.51
N GLY A 25 -11.48 -4.20 2.61
CA GLY A 25 -11.92 -2.84 2.90
C GLY A 25 -10.80 -1.90 3.40
N ILE A 26 -9.61 -2.41 3.74
CA ILE A 26 -8.53 -1.56 4.29
C ILE A 26 -8.18 -0.39 3.33
N PRO A 27 -7.91 -0.60 2.04
CA PRO A 27 -7.61 0.48 1.09
C PRO A 27 -8.73 1.51 0.97
N ALA A 28 -9.99 1.07 1.06
CA ALA A 28 -11.14 1.97 1.05
C ALA A 28 -11.08 2.94 2.24
N ILE A 29 -10.89 2.40 3.45
CA ILE A 29 -10.76 3.19 4.69
C ILE A 29 -9.55 4.13 4.61
N LEU A 30 -8.44 3.62 4.07
CA LEU A 30 -7.21 4.38 3.87
C LEU A 30 -7.47 5.63 3.00
N LEU A 31 -8.14 5.45 1.86
CA LEU A 31 -8.42 6.53 0.92
C LEU A 31 -9.50 7.48 1.42
N THR A 32 -10.57 7.00 2.05
CA THR A 32 -11.62 7.85 2.60
C THR A 32 -11.14 8.72 3.76
N THR A 33 -10.06 8.33 4.44
CA THR A 33 -9.45 9.13 5.51
C THR A 33 -8.65 10.31 4.97
N ILE A 34 -8.08 10.20 3.77
CA ILE A 34 -7.31 11.28 3.13
C ILE A 34 -8.22 12.19 2.29
N LEU A 35 -9.26 11.62 1.69
CA LEU A 35 -10.16 12.36 0.80
C LEU A 35 -11.21 13.14 1.60
N PRO A 36 -11.52 14.38 1.18
CA PRO A 36 -12.65 15.14 1.72
C PRO A 36 -13.96 14.34 1.64
N ALA A 37 -14.77 14.42 2.70
CA ALA A 37 -16.09 13.77 2.76
C ALA A 37 -17.03 14.23 1.62
N SER A 38 -16.85 15.44 1.09
CA SER A 38 -17.59 15.93 -0.07
C SER A 38 -17.33 15.10 -1.33
N LEU A 39 -16.11 14.60 -1.52
CA LEU A 39 -15.74 13.77 -2.67
C LEU A 39 -16.22 12.33 -2.50
N THR A 40 -16.01 11.74 -1.33
CA THR A 40 -16.37 10.34 -1.07
C THR A 40 -17.87 10.12 -0.87
N GLY A 41 -18.58 11.13 -0.35
CA GLY A 41 -20.04 11.08 -0.16
C GLY A 41 -20.85 11.28 -1.44
N HIS A 42 -20.39 12.13 -2.38
CA HIS A 42 -21.10 12.40 -3.63
C HIS A 42 -20.68 11.47 -4.78
N HIS A 43 -19.48 10.91 -4.71
CA HIS A 43 -18.93 10.07 -5.78
C HIS A 43 -18.26 8.80 -5.20
N PRO A 44 -19.04 7.90 -4.58
CA PRO A 44 -18.51 6.68 -3.96
C PRO A 44 -17.80 5.76 -4.97
N TRP A 45 -18.23 5.78 -6.23
CA TRP A 45 -17.60 5.07 -7.35
C TRP A 45 -16.15 5.49 -7.62
N LEU A 46 -15.68 6.64 -7.10
CA LEU A 46 -14.28 7.04 -7.19
C LEU A 46 -13.34 6.16 -6.35
N LEU A 47 -13.86 5.42 -5.36
CA LEU A 47 -13.01 4.59 -4.51
C LEU A 47 -12.37 3.44 -5.28
N SER A 48 -13.13 2.75 -6.13
CA SER A 48 -12.64 1.65 -6.97
C SER A 48 -11.41 2.06 -7.82
N PRO A 49 -11.45 3.11 -8.66
CA PRO A 49 -10.29 3.54 -9.43
C PRO A 49 -9.15 4.08 -8.56
N LEU A 50 -9.44 4.70 -7.42
CA LEU A 50 -8.39 5.18 -6.51
C LEU A 50 -7.65 4.04 -5.81
N ILE A 51 -8.32 2.92 -5.50
CA ILE A 51 -7.69 1.71 -4.99
C ILE A 51 -6.78 1.10 -6.06
N LEU A 52 -7.29 0.98 -7.28
CA LEU A 52 -6.49 0.48 -8.41
C LEU A 52 -5.25 1.38 -8.62
N LEU A 53 -5.43 2.69 -8.55
CA LEU A 53 -4.33 3.65 -8.63
C LEU A 53 -3.33 3.47 -7.49
N TYR A 54 -3.80 3.32 -6.25
CA TYR A 54 -2.94 3.09 -5.09
C TYR A 54 -2.08 1.83 -5.26
N PHE A 55 -2.68 0.69 -5.60
CA PHE A 55 -1.93 -0.55 -5.82
C PHE A 55 -1.08 -0.52 -7.09
N SER A 56 -1.44 0.27 -8.10
CA SER A 56 -0.60 0.46 -9.28
C SER A 56 0.76 1.05 -8.93
N LEU A 57 0.86 1.88 -7.88
CA LEU A 57 2.15 2.40 -7.40
C LEU A 57 3.07 1.28 -6.89
N ALA A 58 2.52 0.32 -6.16
CA ALA A 58 3.26 -0.86 -5.72
C ALA A 58 3.67 -1.76 -6.90
N ILE A 59 2.80 -1.94 -7.90
CA ILE A 59 3.12 -2.68 -9.12
C ILE A 59 4.25 -1.99 -9.90
N VAL A 60 4.17 -0.66 -10.08
CA VAL A 60 5.21 0.14 -10.76
C VAL A 60 6.54 0.05 -10.00
N TYR A 61 6.52 0.08 -8.67
CA TYR A 61 7.70 -0.18 -7.86
C TYR A 61 8.31 -1.56 -8.17
N LEU A 62 7.52 -2.63 -8.04
CA LEU A 62 8.00 -4.00 -8.23
C LEU A 62 8.51 -4.23 -9.66
N TYR A 63 7.79 -3.72 -10.65
CA TYR A 63 8.17 -3.81 -12.06
C TYR A 63 9.52 -3.14 -12.31
N HIS A 64 9.71 -1.90 -11.82
CA HIS A 64 10.96 -1.19 -12.05
C HIS A 64 12.12 -1.68 -11.18
N ALA A 65 11.85 -2.21 -9.98
CA ALA A 65 12.86 -2.78 -9.10
C ALA A 65 13.35 -4.16 -9.56
N GLY A 66 12.50 -4.94 -10.25
CA GLY A 66 12.81 -6.33 -10.61
C GLY A 66 12.85 -6.66 -12.10
N VAL A 67 11.96 -6.06 -12.90
CA VAL A 67 11.70 -6.50 -14.29
C VAL A 67 12.34 -5.57 -15.31
N ALA A 68 12.16 -4.26 -15.15
CA ALA A 68 12.57 -3.27 -16.13
C ALA A 68 14.10 -3.21 -16.34
N PRO A 69 14.57 -2.95 -17.57
CA PRO A 69 15.97 -2.62 -17.83
C PRO A 69 16.37 -1.28 -17.18
N ASP A 70 17.68 -1.05 -16.98
CA ASP A 70 18.16 0.20 -16.39
C ASP A 70 17.85 1.38 -17.33
N PRO A 71 17.43 2.57 -16.81
CA PRO A 71 17.57 3.09 -15.44
C PRO A 71 16.28 3.04 -14.58
N GLY A 72 15.55 1.92 -14.57
CA GLY A 72 14.26 1.78 -13.86
C GLY A 72 14.25 2.13 -12.36
N LEU A 73 15.39 2.06 -11.66
CA LEU A 73 15.47 2.19 -10.20
C LEU A 73 15.03 3.56 -9.65
N LYS A 74 15.21 4.65 -10.40
CA LYS A 74 14.69 5.98 -10.00
C LYS A 74 13.16 6.00 -9.96
N ARG A 75 12.53 5.39 -10.98
CA ARG A 75 11.07 5.27 -11.06
C ARG A 75 10.52 4.34 -9.99
N ALA A 76 11.24 3.24 -9.70
CA ALA A 76 10.91 2.38 -8.58
C ALA A 76 10.87 3.19 -7.28
N LYS A 77 11.94 3.92 -6.95
CA LYS A 77 12.01 4.72 -5.72
C LYS A 77 10.86 5.72 -5.58
N LEU A 78 10.51 6.43 -6.66
CA LEU A 78 9.39 7.37 -6.65
C LEU A 78 8.05 6.68 -6.42
N ALA A 79 7.75 5.62 -7.17
CA ALA A 79 6.48 4.90 -7.04
C ALA A 79 6.33 4.22 -5.68
N GLY A 80 7.39 3.56 -5.20
CA GLY A 80 7.42 2.95 -3.87
C GLY A 80 7.29 4.02 -2.78
N GLY A 81 7.98 5.15 -2.92
CA GLY A 81 7.89 6.26 -1.98
C GLY A 81 6.47 6.80 -1.88
N ALA A 82 5.81 7.05 -3.01
CA ALA A 82 4.42 7.50 -3.03
C ALA A 82 3.47 6.48 -2.40
N TYR A 83 3.61 5.20 -2.75
CA TYR A 83 2.80 4.11 -2.20
C TYR A 83 2.88 4.03 -0.67
N PHE A 84 4.10 4.02 -0.11
CA PHE A 84 4.26 3.90 1.33
C PHE A 84 3.97 5.21 2.08
N LEU A 85 4.25 6.38 1.50
CA LEU A 85 3.89 7.66 2.14
C LEU A 85 2.37 7.79 2.26
N LEU A 86 1.62 7.49 1.19
CA LEU A 86 0.16 7.47 1.24
C LEU A 86 -0.35 6.46 2.28
N GLY A 87 0.20 5.24 2.26
CA GLY A 87 -0.10 4.21 3.25
C GLY A 87 0.11 4.69 4.69
N LEU A 88 1.28 5.27 4.97
CA LEU A 88 1.65 5.74 6.30
C LEU A 88 0.76 6.89 6.78
N VAL A 89 0.57 7.93 5.96
CA VAL A 89 -0.19 9.12 6.34
C VAL A 89 -1.64 8.74 6.67
N ALA A 90 -2.29 7.92 5.84
CA ALA A 90 -3.66 7.53 6.14
C ALA A 90 -3.76 6.58 7.33
N SER A 91 -2.86 5.60 7.45
CA SER A 91 -2.84 4.72 8.62
C SER A 91 -2.70 5.51 9.92
N LEU A 92 -1.81 6.50 9.96
CA LEU A 92 -1.66 7.38 11.13
C LEU A 92 -2.93 8.21 11.38
N ALA A 93 -3.54 8.77 10.34
CA ALA A 93 -4.78 9.53 10.48
C ALA A 93 -5.92 8.67 11.06
N VAL A 94 -6.08 7.42 10.59
CA VAL A 94 -7.07 6.49 11.15
C VAL A 94 -6.76 6.21 12.62
N VAL A 95 -5.53 5.79 12.94
CA VAL A 95 -5.14 5.44 14.31
C VAL A 95 -5.34 6.61 15.28
N ILE A 96 -4.91 7.82 14.90
CA ILE A 96 -5.10 9.03 15.71
C ILE A 96 -6.59 9.31 15.92
N SER A 97 -7.40 9.22 14.85
CA SER A 97 -8.83 9.46 14.95
C SER A 97 -9.52 8.46 15.89
N SER A 98 -9.23 7.16 15.77
CA SER A 98 -9.80 6.11 16.63
C SER A 98 -9.42 6.29 18.09
N LEU A 99 -8.16 6.62 18.38
CA LEU A 99 -7.69 6.89 19.74
C LEU A 99 -8.32 8.15 20.33
N SER A 100 -8.52 9.19 19.53
CA SER A 100 -9.08 10.47 20.00
C SER A 100 -10.59 10.43 20.28
N ARG A 101 -11.34 9.60 19.54
CA ARG A 101 -12.80 9.50 19.68
C ARG A 101 -13.23 8.47 20.70
N GLY A 102 -12.34 7.57 21.12
CA GLY A 102 -12.71 6.45 21.98
C GLY A 102 -13.71 5.51 21.31
N ASP A 103 -13.71 5.45 19.96
CA ASP A 103 -14.63 4.61 19.19
C ASP A 103 -14.24 3.13 19.37
N TYR A 104 -14.92 2.46 20.30
CA TYR A 104 -14.73 1.03 20.60
C TYR A 104 -15.48 0.08 19.65
N GLU A 105 -16.23 0.60 18.68
CA GLU A 105 -17.07 -0.23 17.80
C GLU A 105 -16.23 -1.14 16.87
N THR A 106 -15.02 -0.72 16.51
CA THR A 106 -14.10 -1.52 15.68
C THR A 106 -12.69 -1.55 16.26
N PRO A 107 -12.45 -2.28 17.37
CA PRO A 107 -11.17 -2.26 18.07
C PRO A 107 -10.02 -2.87 17.27
N LEU A 108 -10.34 -3.71 16.28
CA LEU A 108 -9.36 -4.31 15.37
C LEU A 108 -8.87 -3.34 14.28
N LEU A 109 -9.66 -2.32 13.93
CA LEU A 109 -9.29 -1.36 12.88
C LEU A 109 -7.98 -0.61 13.17
N PRO A 110 -7.78 0.02 14.35
CA PRO A 110 -6.52 0.70 14.66
C PRO A 110 -5.34 -0.28 14.73
N ILE A 111 -5.56 -1.55 15.07
CA ILE A 111 -4.51 -2.58 15.04
C ILE A 111 -4.07 -2.85 13.60
N PHE A 112 -5.02 -3.14 12.69
CA PHE A 112 -4.70 -3.39 11.29
C PHE A 112 -4.08 -2.17 10.61
N MET A 113 -4.58 -0.96 10.90
CA MET A 113 -3.98 0.27 10.40
C MET A 113 -2.61 0.56 11.01
N GLY A 114 -2.41 0.24 12.29
CA GLY A 114 -1.09 0.30 12.92
C GLY A 114 -0.08 -0.63 12.26
N VAL A 115 -0.47 -1.88 11.97
CA VAL A 115 0.36 -2.83 11.22
C VAL A 115 0.63 -2.32 9.81
N TRP A 116 -0.39 -1.80 9.11
CA TRP A 116 -0.23 -1.24 7.78
C TRP A 116 0.72 -0.04 7.75
N GLY A 117 0.62 0.84 8.74
CA GLY A 117 1.52 1.97 8.96
C GLY A 117 2.95 1.52 9.25
N ALA A 118 3.14 0.52 10.12
CA ALA A 118 4.45 -0.05 10.41
C ALA A 118 5.10 -0.69 9.16
N LEU A 119 4.34 -1.44 8.37
CA LEU A 119 4.79 -1.96 7.07
C LEU A 119 5.17 -0.84 6.10
N SER A 120 4.40 0.25 6.09
CA SER A 120 4.71 1.43 5.29
C SER A 120 6.01 2.10 5.72
N MET A 121 6.26 2.22 7.02
CA MET A 121 7.53 2.71 7.55
C MET A 121 8.72 1.81 7.17
N LEU A 122 8.56 0.49 7.28
CA LEU A 122 9.58 -0.47 6.86
C LEU A 122 9.87 -0.38 5.36
N GLY A 123 8.83 -0.21 4.54
CA GLY A 123 8.94 0.02 3.11
C GLY A 123 9.73 1.29 2.80
N LEU A 124 9.38 2.41 3.43
CA LEU A 124 10.13 3.67 3.29
C LEU A 124 11.58 3.54 3.73
N ALA A 125 11.83 2.89 4.87
CA ALA A 125 13.18 2.64 5.36
C ALA A 125 14.01 1.82 4.36
N GLY A 126 13.37 0.85 3.68
CA GLY A 126 13.99 0.07 2.60
C GLY A 126 14.31 0.88 1.33
N LEU A 127 13.67 2.04 1.13
CA LEU A 127 13.93 2.95 0.01
C LEU A 127 15.01 4.01 0.32
N ILE A 128 15.48 4.09 1.57
CA ILE A 128 16.55 5.02 1.95
C ILE A 128 17.87 4.57 1.31
N GLY A 129 18.56 5.52 0.67
CA GLY A 129 19.76 5.24 -0.11
C GLY A 129 19.45 4.80 -1.54
N ASN A 130 20.28 3.91 -2.08
CA ASN A 130 20.12 3.38 -3.43
C ASN A 130 19.17 2.17 -3.40
N VAL A 131 18.11 2.22 -4.22
CA VAL A 131 17.25 1.06 -4.43
C VAL A 131 18.06 0.02 -5.19
N GLU A 132 18.23 -1.15 -4.59
CA GLU A 132 18.88 -2.29 -5.21
C GLU A 132 17.86 -3.09 -6.03
N ARG A 133 18.33 -3.77 -7.08
CA ARG A 133 17.48 -4.66 -7.88
C ARG A 133 17.06 -5.87 -7.06
N ILE A 134 15.80 -6.22 -7.17
CA ILE A 134 15.27 -7.52 -6.73
C ILE A 134 15.23 -8.49 -7.92
N SER A 135 15.21 -9.79 -7.67
CA SER A 135 15.14 -10.76 -8.76
C SER A 135 13.77 -10.73 -9.46
N LYS A 136 13.76 -10.97 -10.78
CA LYS A 136 12.52 -11.14 -11.56
C LYS A 136 11.62 -12.24 -11.00
N ALA A 137 12.25 -13.33 -10.54
CA ALA A 137 11.57 -14.47 -9.92
C ALA A 137 10.80 -14.09 -8.64
N VAL A 138 11.21 -13.03 -7.93
CA VAL A 138 10.49 -12.49 -6.78
C VAL A 138 9.49 -11.43 -7.21
N SER A 139 9.87 -10.53 -8.12
CA SER A 139 9.01 -9.40 -8.52
C SER A 139 7.72 -9.85 -9.22
N LEU A 140 7.79 -10.81 -10.15
CA LEU A 140 6.61 -11.22 -10.93
C LEU A 140 5.49 -11.84 -10.07
N PRO A 141 5.74 -12.81 -9.17
CA PRO A 141 4.71 -13.32 -8.27
C PRO A 141 4.12 -12.23 -7.37
N LEU A 142 4.94 -11.28 -6.92
CA LEU A 142 4.46 -10.17 -6.08
C LEU A 142 3.59 -9.20 -6.87
N ILE A 143 3.92 -8.91 -8.12
CA ILE A 143 3.04 -8.11 -9.00
C ILE A 143 1.67 -8.79 -9.13
N PHE A 144 1.65 -10.11 -9.37
CA PHE A 144 0.41 -10.86 -9.46
C PHE A 144 -0.40 -10.82 -8.15
N LEU A 145 0.26 -11.04 -7.02
CA LEU A 145 -0.35 -10.95 -5.69
C LEU A 145 -0.96 -9.57 -5.42
N VAL A 146 -0.23 -8.50 -5.74
CA VAL A 146 -0.70 -7.12 -5.57
C VAL A 146 -1.86 -6.82 -6.50
N ALA A 147 -1.79 -7.25 -7.76
CA ALA A 147 -2.88 -7.08 -8.73
C ALA A 147 -4.15 -7.81 -8.28
N LEU A 148 -4.03 -9.05 -7.78
CA LEU A 148 -5.15 -9.80 -7.21
C LEU A 148 -5.74 -9.05 -6.01
N SER A 149 -4.88 -8.59 -5.10
CA SER A 149 -5.27 -7.81 -3.92
C SER A 149 -6.04 -6.54 -4.32
N ALA A 150 -5.57 -5.83 -5.35
CA ALA A 150 -6.21 -4.64 -5.89
C ALA A 150 -7.60 -4.92 -6.48
N VAL A 151 -7.71 -5.97 -7.29
CA VAL A 151 -8.98 -6.38 -7.91
C VAL A 151 -9.99 -6.80 -6.86
N VAL A 152 -9.57 -7.59 -5.87
CA VAL A 152 -10.45 -8.02 -4.77
C VAL A 152 -10.98 -6.80 -4.01
N SER A 153 -10.13 -5.84 -3.65
CA SER A 153 -10.58 -4.62 -2.95
C SER A 153 -11.45 -3.70 -3.79
N ALA A 154 -11.11 -3.48 -5.07
CA ALA A 154 -11.87 -2.59 -5.92
C ALA A 154 -13.25 -3.18 -6.28
N SER A 155 -13.34 -4.50 -6.45
CA SER A 155 -14.59 -5.16 -6.88
C SER A 155 -15.59 -5.39 -5.74
N THR A 156 -15.12 -5.41 -4.50
CA THR A 156 -15.95 -5.64 -3.31
C THR A 156 -16.50 -4.36 -2.67
N LEU A 157 -16.10 -3.20 -3.20
CA LEU A 157 -16.51 -1.89 -2.71
C LEU A 157 -17.86 -1.40 -3.26
N GLU A 158 -18.31 -1.99 -4.37
CA GLU A 158 -19.54 -1.61 -5.07
C GLU A 158 -20.76 -2.48 -4.69
N TRP A 159 -20.66 -3.27 -3.61
CA TRP A 159 -21.73 -4.15 -3.11
C TRP A 159 -22.19 -3.78 -1.70
#